data_AF-A0A0U1CUJ4-F1
#
_entry.id   AF-A0A0U1CUJ4-F1
#
_cell.length_a   1.000
_cell.length_b   1.000
_cell.length_c   1.000
_cell.angle_alpha   90.00
_cell.angle_beta   90.00
_cell.angle_gamma   90.00
#
_symmetry.space_group_name_H-M   'P 1'
#
loop_
_entity.id
_entity.type
_entity.pdbx_description
1 polymer ?
#
loop_
_entity_poly.entity_id
_entity_poly.type
_entity_poly.pdbx_seq_one_letter_code
_entity_poly.pdbx_strand_id
1 'polypeptide(L)'
;MSVTLREHSADKNVQLTRWVAMIAGLIGFLCAVATPLLPVVQTTATLNWPQAGQLNNVTAPLISQTPVTMSVTVPCDVIRSMPPEGGMVLGTAPKEGRQASLNALFVHVNAKSVDVTDRNVVIASVPREKAAGCSRIEITSSEAGTFATFVGLTDKDGKELRTGFADPNLRPQIVGVFTELSGPAPQGLSLSATIDTRFTSKPTALKLVAILLGIAATVVAVLALWRLDRLDGRRMHHLIPSRWRTFSAVDVVVVGAFLLWHIIGANSSDDGYQLQMARVADHAGYMSNYFRWFGSPEDPFGWYYNLLALMTHISDASIWMRLPDLLCGIVCWLLLSREVLPRLGPAVIASRPALWAAGMVLLAAWMPFNNGLRPEGQIATGAWSPTC
;
A
#
# COMPACT_ATOMS: atom_id res chain seq x y z
N MET A 1 45.08 -29.12 37.86
CA MET A 1 43.72 -29.69 37.74
C MET A 1 42.63 -28.63 37.60
N SER A 2 42.75 -27.45 38.21
CA SER A 2 41.79 -26.32 38.04
C SER A 2 41.91 -25.57 36.70
N VAL A 3 43.11 -25.52 36.11
CA VAL A 3 43.37 -24.85 34.81
C VAL A 3 42.79 -25.64 33.63
N THR A 4 43.00 -26.96 33.62
CA THR A 4 42.48 -27.87 32.58
C THR A 4 40.95 -27.94 32.55
N LEU A 5 40.28 -27.86 33.71
CA LEU A 5 38.80 -27.78 33.78
C LEU A 5 38.26 -26.44 33.24
N ARG A 6 38.99 -25.32 33.43
CA ARG A 6 38.62 -24.01 32.88
C ARG A 6 38.80 -23.96 31.36
N GLU A 7 39.88 -24.53 30.82
CA GLU A 7 40.10 -24.62 29.37
C GLU A 7 39.04 -25.50 28.69
N HIS A 8 38.72 -26.67 29.26
CA HIS A 8 37.66 -27.54 28.73
C HIS A 8 36.26 -26.88 28.78
N SER A 9 35.99 -26.06 29.80
CA SER A 9 34.73 -25.31 29.89
C SER A 9 34.68 -24.15 28.92
N ALA A 10 35.81 -23.49 28.63
CA ALA A 10 35.88 -22.39 27.67
C ALA A 10 35.65 -22.89 26.24
N ASP A 11 36.29 -24.00 25.83
CA ASP A 11 36.11 -24.60 24.50
C ASP A 11 34.68 -25.08 24.25
N LYS A 12 34.05 -25.70 25.26
CA LYS A 12 32.63 -26.10 25.19
C LYS A 12 31.69 -24.91 25.01
N ASN A 13 31.96 -23.79 25.66
CA ASN A 13 31.16 -22.57 25.53
C ASN A 13 31.30 -21.93 24.14
N VAL A 14 32.49 -21.97 23.53
CA VAL A 14 32.70 -21.49 22.16
C VAL A 14 31.97 -22.37 21.15
N GLN A 15 32.08 -23.70 21.28
CA GLN A 15 31.34 -24.64 20.42
C GLN A 15 29.83 -24.44 20.53
N LEU A 16 29.30 -24.32 21.75
CA LEU A 16 27.87 -24.06 21.98
C LEU A 16 27.43 -22.75 21.32
N THR A 17 28.20 -21.67 21.46
CA THR A 17 27.88 -20.36 20.89
C THR A 17 27.89 -20.41 19.35
N ARG A 18 28.84 -21.15 18.74
CA ARG A 18 28.86 -21.39 17.29
C ARG A 18 27.63 -22.15 16.82
N TRP A 19 27.23 -23.20 17.52
CA TRP A 19 26.01 -23.94 17.19
C TRP A 19 24.76 -23.07 17.30
N VAL A 20 24.64 -22.27 18.36
CA VAL A 20 23.52 -21.32 18.54
C VAL A 20 23.49 -20.31 17.38
N ALA A 21 24.63 -19.73 17.00
CA ALA A 21 24.70 -18.78 15.90
C ALA A 21 24.26 -19.41 14.56
N MET A 22 24.75 -20.61 14.25
CA MET A 22 24.39 -21.31 13.01
C MET A 22 22.91 -21.71 12.97
N ILE A 23 22.40 -22.31 14.05
CA ILE A 23 21.01 -22.79 14.12
C ILE A 23 20.04 -21.60 14.12
N ALA A 24 20.27 -20.60 14.96
CA ALA A 24 19.42 -19.41 15.02
C ALA A 24 19.48 -18.62 13.70
N GLY A 25 20.66 -18.50 13.09
CA GLY A 25 20.82 -17.86 11.79
C GLY A 25 20.05 -18.59 10.68
N LEU A 26 20.13 -19.93 10.65
CA LEU A 26 19.39 -20.74 9.68
C LEU A 26 17.87 -20.65 9.89
N ILE A 27 17.41 -20.70 11.15
CA ILE A 27 15.98 -20.53 11.48
C ILE A 27 15.50 -19.15 11.04
N GLY A 28 16.26 -18.09 11.34
CA GLY A 28 15.95 -16.72 10.93
C GLY A 28 15.86 -16.59 9.41
N PHE A 29 16.83 -17.15 8.68
CA PHE A 29 16.84 -17.17 7.22
C PHE A 29 15.62 -17.91 6.63
N LEU A 30 15.33 -19.11 7.12
CA LEU A 30 14.20 -19.90 6.64
C LEU A 30 12.86 -19.21 6.93
N CYS A 31 12.70 -18.62 8.10
CA CYS A 31 11.49 -17.86 8.45
C CYS A 31 11.33 -16.63 7.54
N ALA A 32 12.41 -15.89 7.27
CA ALA A 32 12.38 -14.73 6.39
C ALA A 32 11.99 -15.10 4.95
N VAL A 33 12.58 -16.16 4.40
CA VAL A 33 12.26 -16.66 3.04
C VAL A 33 10.85 -17.24 2.95
N ALA A 34 10.36 -17.89 4.01
CA ALA A 34 9.01 -18.44 4.03
C ALA A 34 7.92 -17.37 4.21
N THR A 35 8.20 -16.26 4.89
CA THR A 35 7.21 -15.23 5.27
C THR A 35 6.35 -14.71 4.09
N PRO A 36 6.89 -14.42 2.90
CA PRO A 36 6.09 -14.01 1.75
C PRO A 36 5.08 -15.07 1.28
N LEU A 37 5.42 -16.36 1.43
CA LEU A 37 4.60 -17.49 0.98
C LEU A 37 3.55 -17.94 2.01
N LEU A 38 3.66 -17.47 3.26
CA LEU A 38 2.73 -17.83 4.32
C LEU A 38 1.35 -17.17 4.13
N PRO A 39 0.28 -17.86 4.53
CA PRO A 39 -1.09 -17.44 4.26
C PRO A 39 -1.47 -16.15 5.00
N VAL A 40 -2.38 -15.41 4.39
CA VAL A 40 -3.00 -14.18 4.90
C VAL A 40 -4.51 -14.32 4.89
N VAL A 41 -5.19 -13.57 5.76
CA VAL A 41 -6.65 -13.49 5.78
C VAL A 41 -7.06 -12.20 5.07
N GLN A 42 -7.70 -12.33 3.90
CA GLN A 42 -8.26 -11.21 3.16
C GLN A 42 -9.70 -10.94 3.63
N THR A 43 -10.05 -9.66 3.79
CA THR A 43 -11.44 -9.27 4.02
C THR A 43 -12.13 -9.04 2.68
N THR A 44 -13.14 -9.83 2.35
CA THR A 44 -13.89 -9.70 1.10
C THR A 44 -15.10 -8.77 1.27
N ALA A 45 -15.35 -7.93 0.28
CA ALA A 45 -16.48 -7.01 0.27
C ALA A 45 -17.31 -7.22 -1.01
N THR A 46 -18.63 -7.27 -0.85
CA THR A 46 -19.57 -7.36 -1.96
C THR A 46 -20.57 -6.20 -1.89
N LEU A 47 -20.78 -5.55 -3.02
CA LEU A 47 -21.82 -4.55 -3.19
C LEU A 47 -23.08 -5.24 -3.70
N ASN A 48 -24.15 -5.19 -2.89
CA ASN A 48 -25.45 -5.73 -3.25
C ASN A 48 -26.48 -4.59 -3.35
N TRP A 49 -27.27 -4.65 -4.42
CA TRP A 49 -28.40 -3.76 -4.68
C TRP A 49 -29.54 -4.59 -5.28
N PRO A 50 -30.82 -4.32 -4.99
CA PRO A 50 -31.37 -3.26 -4.12
C PRO A 50 -31.15 -3.47 -2.61
N GLN A 51 -31.21 -2.39 -1.83
CA GLN A 51 -31.08 -2.43 -0.35
C GLN A 51 -32.42 -2.12 0.31
N ALA A 52 -32.69 -2.76 1.45
CA ALA A 52 -33.94 -2.59 2.22
C ALA A 52 -35.24 -2.77 1.40
N GLY A 53 -35.19 -3.53 0.31
CA GLY A 53 -36.35 -3.77 -0.57
C GLY A 53 -36.83 -2.53 -1.33
N GLN A 54 -36.01 -1.48 -1.45
CA GLN A 54 -36.36 -0.24 -2.16
C GLN A 54 -35.41 0.04 -3.31
N LEU A 55 -35.95 0.62 -4.38
CA LEU A 55 -35.19 1.09 -5.54
C LEU A 55 -34.60 2.48 -5.25
N ASN A 56 -33.57 2.53 -4.42
CA ASN A 56 -32.82 3.74 -4.11
C ASN A 56 -31.44 3.70 -4.77
N ASN A 57 -30.94 4.88 -5.12
CA ASN A 57 -29.57 5.04 -5.60
C ASN A 57 -28.58 4.83 -4.45
N VAL A 58 -27.49 4.13 -4.72
CA VAL A 58 -26.43 3.86 -3.75
C VAL A 58 -25.10 4.31 -4.32
N THR A 59 -24.35 5.10 -3.56
CA THR A 59 -22.99 5.52 -3.94
C THR A 59 -21.96 4.57 -3.35
N ALA A 60 -21.09 4.05 -4.19
CA ALA A 60 -19.99 3.17 -3.80
C ALA A 60 -18.82 3.39 -4.77
N PRO A 61 -18.07 4.50 -4.64
CA PRO A 61 -16.93 4.76 -5.51
C PRO A 61 -15.78 3.81 -5.22
N LEU A 62 -15.47 2.93 -6.18
CA LEU A 62 -14.34 2.00 -6.05
C LEU A 62 -13.03 2.72 -6.37
N ILE A 63 -12.06 2.66 -5.45
CA ILE A 63 -10.70 3.15 -5.68
C ILE A 63 -9.98 2.39 -6.81
N SER A 64 -10.24 1.07 -6.91
CA SER A 64 -9.77 0.21 -8.00
C SER A 64 -10.49 0.45 -9.32
N GLN A 65 -11.51 1.31 -9.33
CA GLN A 65 -12.45 1.62 -10.42
C GLN A 65 -13.33 0.45 -10.86
N THR A 66 -12.79 -0.76 -11.01
CA THR A 66 -13.51 -1.94 -11.49
C THR A 66 -13.64 -3.01 -10.39
N PRO A 67 -14.71 -3.83 -10.43
CA PRO A 67 -14.86 -4.99 -9.56
C PRO A 67 -14.07 -6.20 -10.08
N VAL A 68 -13.87 -7.21 -9.23
CA VAL A 68 -13.33 -8.51 -9.65
C VAL A 68 -14.33 -9.23 -10.55
N THR A 69 -15.58 -9.31 -10.08
CA THR A 69 -16.71 -9.88 -10.81
C THR A 69 -17.96 -9.05 -10.54
N MET A 70 -18.85 -8.99 -11.52
CA MET A 70 -20.17 -8.38 -11.39
C MET A 70 -21.23 -9.28 -12.04
N SER A 71 -22.36 -9.42 -11.37
CA SER A 71 -23.54 -10.11 -11.88
C SER A 71 -24.77 -9.25 -11.64
N VAL A 72 -25.58 -9.07 -12.67
CA VAL A 72 -26.83 -8.33 -12.61
C VAL A 72 -27.94 -9.22 -13.17
N THR A 73 -29.01 -9.34 -12.42
CA THR A 73 -30.23 -10.03 -12.84
C THR A 73 -31.36 -9.02 -12.87
N VAL A 74 -31.96 -8.82 -14.04
CA VAL A 74 -33.10 -7.92 -14.25
C VAL A 74 -34.30 -8.74 -14.71
N PRO A 75 -35.36 -8.88 -13.89
CA PRO A 75 -36.61 -9.50 -14.31
C PRO A 75 -37.24 -8.71 -15.48
N CYS A 76 -37.73 -9.40 -16.50
CA CYS A 76 -38.30 -8.72 -17.66
C CYS A 76 -39.65 -8.04 -17.36
N ASP A 77 -40.27 -8.34 -16.22
CA ASP A 77 -41.42 -7.60 -15.70
C ASP A 77 -41.12 -6.11 -15.48
N VAL A 78 -39.87 -5.77 -15.13
CA VAL A 78 -39.43 -4.37 -15.01
C VAL A 78 -39.51 -3.64 -16.34
N ILE A 79 -39.21 -4.32 -17.45
CA ILE A 79 -39.28 -3.75 -18.80
C ILE A 79 -40.73 -3.57 -19.23
N ARG A 80 -41.62 -4.48 -18.81
CA ARG A 80 -43.07 -4.43 -19.10
C ARG A 80 -43.76 -3.30 -18.35
N SER A 81 -43.35 -3.01 -17.11
CA SER A 81 -43.95 -1.96 -16.28
C SER A 81 -43.41 -0.56 -16.57
N MET A 82 -42.32 -0.44 -17.34
CA MET A 82 -41.74 0.86 -17.68
C MET A 82 -42.62 1.70 -18.62
N PRO A 83 -42.60 3.04 -18.50
CA PRO A 83 -43.30 3.95 -19.42
C PRO A 83 -42.88 3.77 -20.89
N PRO A 84 -43.68 4.25 -21.86
CA PRO A 84 -43.33 4.20 -23.28
C PRO A 84 -42.01 4.91 -23.63
N GLU A 85 -41.72 6.02 -22.95
CA GLU A 85 -40.46 6.78 -23.11
C GLU A 85 -39.23 5.97 -22.68
N GLY A 86 -39.42 5.01 -21.77
CA GLY A 86 -38.36 4.18 -21.22
C GLY A 86 -37.58 4.89 -20.10
N GLY A 87 -36.37 4.41 -19.83
CA GLY A 87 -35.52 4.94 -18.76
C GLY A 87 -34.31 4.03 -18.47
N MET A 88 -33.49 4.48 -17.55
CA MET A 88 -32.36 3.71 -17.02
C MET A 88 -32.86 2.75 -15.94
N VAL A 89 -32.85 1.44 -16.25
CA VAL A 89 -33.15 0.39 -15.26
C VAL A 89 -32.05 0.35 -14.21
N LEU A 90 -30.81 0.35 -14.66
CA LEU A 90 -29.63 0.28 -13.83
C LEU A 90 -28.42 0.89 -14.55
N GLY A 91 -27.61 1.64 -13.83
CA GLY A 91 -26.30 2.13 -14.29
C GLY A 91 -25.26 2.05 -13.17
N THR A 92 -24.01 1.74 -13.51
CA THR A 92 -22.90 1.74 -12.54
C THR A 92 -22.28 3.13 -12.33
N ALA A 93 -22.80 4.13 -13.04
CA ALA A 93 -22.53 5.55 -12.87
C ALA A 93 -23.79 6.39 -13.12
N PRO A 94 -23.83 7.66 -12.68
CA PRO A 94 -24.90 8.57 -13.04
C PRO A 94 -24.92 8.81 -14.56
N LYS A 95 -26.11 8.79 -15.16
CA LYS A 95 -26.32 8.99 -16.61
C LYS A 95 -25.74 10.32 -17.12
N GLU A 96 -25.88 11.40 -16.34
CA GLU A 96 -25.37 12.73 -16.68
C GLU A 96 -23.89 12.92 -16.28
N GLY A 97 -23.22 11.87 -15.81
CA GLY A 97 -21.81 11.92 -15.45
C GLY A 97 -20.92 12.20 -16.67
N ARG A 98 -19.84 12.95 -16.46
CA ARG A 98 -18.84 13.20 -17.50
C ARG A 98 -18.26 11.87 -18.00
N GLN A 99 -18.38 11.63 -19.31
CA GLN A 99 -17.91 10.40 -19.95
C GLN A 99 -18.48 9.11 -19.31
N ALA A 100 -19.68 9.17 -18.73
CA ALA A 100 -20.25 8.02 -18.04
C ALA A 100 -20.42 6.82 -18.98
N SER A 101 -20.99 7.05 -20.17
CA SER A 101 -21.15 6.00 -21.20
C SER A 101 -19.83 5.39 -21.67
N LEU A 102 -18.70 6.10 -21.57
CA LEU A 102 -17.37 5.61 -21.95
C LEU A 102 -16.73 4.71 -20.88
N ASN A 103 -17.19 4.78 -19.63
CA ASN A 103 -16.50 4.14 -18.50
C ASN A 103 -17.36 3.13 -17.75
N ALA A 104 -18.69 3.28 -17.76
CA ALA A 104 -19.61 2.52 -16.93
C ALA A 104 -20.55 1.63 -17.76
N LEU A 105 -21.24 0.72 -17.07
CA LEU A 105 -22.28 -0.12 -17.64
C LEU A 105 -23.65 0.53 -17.42
N PHE A 106 -24.49 0.45 -18.44
CA PHE A 106 -25.87 0.89 -18.40
C PHE A 106 -26.82 -0.13 -19.01
N VAL A 107 -27.97 -0.29 -18.35
CA VAL A 107 -29.14 -1.01 -18.87
C VAL A 107 -30.21 0.04 -19.13
N HIS A 108 -30.38 0.38 -20.40
CA HIS A 108 -31.36 1.36 -20.84
C HIS A 108 -32.50 0.68 -21.59
N VAL A 109 -33.72 1.11 -21.28
CA VAL A 109 -34.90 0.78 -22.07
C VAL A 109 -35.30 2.04 -22.80
N ASN A 110 -35.37 1.96 -24.12
CA ASN A 110 -35.87 3.00 -25.00
C ASN A 110 -37.27 2.61 -25.50
N ALA A 111 -37.93 3.49 -26.28
CA ALA A 111 -39.22 3.17 -26.89
C ALA A 111 -39.19 1.92 -27.79
N LYS A 112 -38.04 1.63 -28.42
CA LYS A 112 -37.89 0.56 -29.42
C LYS A 112 -37.02 -0.62 -29.00
N SER A 113 -36.04 -0.40 -28.11
CA SER A 113 -35.00 -1.38 -27.76
C SER A 113 -34.71 -1.41 -26.27
N VAL A 114 -34.19 -2.54 -25.81
CA VAL A 114 -33.49 -2.70 -24.54
C VAL A 114 -32.02 -2.89 -24.85
N ASP A 115 -31.22 -1.93 -24.39
CA ASP A 115 -29.81 -1.82 -24.71
C ASP A 115 -28.98 -2.00 -23.42
N VAL A 116 -28.05 -2.95 -23.46
CA VAL A 116 -27.02 -3.13 -22.45
C VAL A 116 -25.72 -2.62 -23.04
N THR A 117 -25.20 -1.52 -22.50
CA THR A 117 -23.96 -0.90 -22.96
C THR A 117 -22.92 -0.92 -21.85
N ASP A 118 -21.65 -1.11 -22.23
CA ASP A 118 -20.51 -1.10 -21.32
C ASP A 118 -19.33 -0.46 -22.02
N ARG A 119 -18.75 0.58 -21.42
CA ARG A 119 -17.60 1.35 -21.96
C ARG A 119 -17.76 1.75 -23.43
N ASN A 120 -18.94 2.28 -23.80
CA ASN A 120 -19.33 2.72 -25.15
C ASN A 120 -19.49 1.58 -26.17
N VAL A 121 -19.49 0.33 -25.71
CA VAL A 121 -19.75 -0.85 -26.53
C VAL A 121 -21.15 -1.35 -26.23
N VAL A 122 -21.92 -1.65 -27.28
CA VAL A 122 -23.24 -2.28 -27.13
C VAL A 122 -23.03 -3.78 -26.92
N ILE A 123 -23.22 -4.26 -25.68
CA ILE A 123 -23.11 -5.68 -25.32
C ILE A 123 -24.30 -6.46 -25.85
N ALA A 124 -25.49 -5.88 -25.72
CA ALA A 124 -26.72 -6.43 -26.26
C ALA A 124 -27.69 -5.31 -26.65
N SER A 125 -28.43 -5.55 -27.73
CA SER A 125 -29.55 -4.70 -28.13
C SER A 125 -30.68 -5.59 -28.64
N VAL A 126 -31.82 -5.56 -27.96
CA VAL A 126 -32.98 -6.41 -28.26
C VAL A 126 -34.21 -5.54 -28.42
N PRO A 127 -35.05 -5.73 -29.45
CA PRO A 127 -36.31 -4.98 -29.59
C PRO A 127 -37.17 -5.12 -28.34
N ARG A 128 -37.75 -4.01 -27.86
CA ARG A 128 -38.49 -3.96 -26.59
C ARG A 128 -39.65 -4.95 -26.55
N GLU A 129 -40.36 -5.11 -27.66
CA GLU A 129 -41.44 -6.09 -27.81
C GLU A 129 -40.95 -7.54 -27.64
N LYS A 130 -39.77 -7.86 -28.20
CA LYS A 130 -39.16 -9.19 -28.05
C LYS A 130 -38.63 -9.37 -26.62
N ALA A 131 -38.00 -8.35 -26.04
CA ALA A 131 -37.52 -8.36 -24.67
C ALA A 131 -38.65 -8.50 -23.65
N ALA A 132 -39.87 -8.05 -23.94
CA ALA A 132 -41.01 -8.31 -23.06
C ALA A 132 -41.33 -9.81 -22.92
N GLY A 133 -40.93 -10.66 -23.87
CA GLY A 133 -41.11 -12.11 -23.80
C GLY A 133 -40.05 -12.86 -22.98
N CYS A 134 -38.98 -12.20 -22.52
CA CYS A 134 -37.98 -12.87 -21.69
C CYS A 134 -38.47 -13.12 -20.26
N SER A 135 -37.81 -14.06 -19.58
CA SER A 135 -38.00 -14.31 -18.15
C SER A 135 -37.16 -13.35 -17.31
N ARG A 136 -35.85 -13.28 -17.59
CA ARG A 136 -34.89 -12.37 -16.96
C ARG A 136 -33.72 -12.09 -17.89
N ILE A 137 -33.05 -10.96 -17.65
CA ILE A 137 -31.77 -10.60 -18.26
C ILE A 137 -30.67 -10.87 -17.25
N GLU A 138 -29.70 -11.69 -17.62
CA GLU A 138 -28.52 -11.99 -16.83
C GLU A 138 -27.31 -11.30 -17.46
N ILE A 139 -26.71 -10.37 -16.76
CA ILE A 139 -25.50 -9.66 -17.18
C ILE A 139 -24.37 -10.14 -16.29
N THR A 140 -23.28 -10.60 -16.89
CA THR A 140 -22.09 -11.06 -16.17
C THR A 140 -20.88 -10.32 -16.72
N SER A 141 -20.04 -9.79 -15.82
CA SER A 141 -18.77 -9.17 -16.18
C SER A 141 -17.68 -9.74 -15.27
N SER A 142 -16.72 -10.42 -15.87
CA SER A 142 -15.64 -11.13 -15.17
C SER A 142 -14.38 -11.17 -16.03
N GLU A 143 -13.36 -11.92 -15.61
CA GLU A 143 -12.18 -12.19 -16.44
C GLU A 143 -12.52 -12.92 -17.76
N ALA A 144 -13.63 -13.66 -17.83
CA ALA A 144 -14.08 -14.27 -19.07
C ALA A 144 -14.63 -13.26 -20.10
N GLY A 145 -14.88 -12.02 -19.68
CA GLY A 145 -15.51 -10.97 -20.48
C GLY A 145 -16.85 -10.49 -19.93
N THR A 146 -17.49 -9.58 -20.67
CA THR A 146 -18.83 -9.05 -20.36
C THR A 146 -19.85 -9.67 -21.32
N PHE A 147 -20.85 -10.35 -20.77
CA PHE A 147 -21.93 -11.00 -21.51
C PHE A 147 -23.29 -10.60 -20.94
N ALA A 148 -24.28 -10.50 -21.82
CA ALA A 148 -25.68 -10.34 -21.48
C ALA A 148 -26.50 -11.47 -22.12
N THR A 149 -27.31 -12.15 -21.32
CA THR A 149 -28.17 -13.26 -21.72
C THR A 149 -29.62 -12.89 -21.45
N PHE A 150 -30.47 -12.99 -22.47
CA PHE A 150 -31.91 -12.79 -22.33
C PHE A 150 -32.59 -14.16 -22.21
N VAL A 151 -32.78 -14.63 -20.98
CA VAL A 151 -33.24 -16.00 -20.70
C VAL A 151 -34.69 -16.18 -21.18
N GLY A 152 -34.91 -17.23 -21.98
CA GLY A 152 -36.21 -17.52 -22.61
C GLY A 152 -36.35 -16.96 -24.03
N LEU A 153 -35.37 -16.18 -24.51
CA LEU A 153 -35.27 -15.78 -25.91
C LEU A 153 -34.21 -16.61 -26.61
N THR A 154 -34.48 -16.93 -27.88
CA THR A 154 -33.53 -17.59 -28.77
C THR A 154 -33.04 -16.62 -29.84
N ASP A 155 -31.80 -16.85 -30.26
CA ASP A 155 -31.21 -16.25 -31.44
C ASP A 155 -31.64 -17.01 -32.71
N LYS A 156 -31.24 -16.51 -33.88
CA LYS A 156 -31.54 -17.07 -35.21
C LYS A 156 -31.11 -18.54 -35.34
N ASP A 157 -30.09 -18.96 -34.60
CA ASP A 157 -29.56 -20.33 -34.59
C ASP A 157 -30.26 -21.25 -33.56
N GLY A 158 -31.33 -20.79 -32.90
CA GLY A 158 -32.08 -21.56 -31.91
C GLY A 158 -31.39 -21.73 -30.56
N LYS A 159 -30.19 -21.16 -30.37
CA LYS A 159 -29.50 -21.08 -29.08
C LYS A 159 -30.05 -19.95 -28.23
N GLU A 160 -29.82 -20.00 -26.92
CA GLU A 160 -30.16 -18.89 -26.03
C GLU A 160 -29.55 -17.57 -26.53
N LEU A 161 -30.32 -16.49 -26.44
CA LEU A 161 -29.89 -15.17 -26.85
C LEU A 161 -28.86 -14.61 -25.87
N ARG A 162 -27.60 -14.98 -26.08
CA ARG A 162 -26.43 -14.53 -25.33
C ARG A 162 -25.51 -13.76 -26.25
N THR A 163 -25.23 -12.51 -25.91
CA THR A 163 -24.32 -11.63 -26.66
C THR A 163 -23.29 -11.02 -25.72
N GLY A 164 -22.17 -10.57 -26.28
CA GLY A 164 -21.11 -9.92 -25.52
C GLY A 164 -19.74 -10.17 -26.09
N PHE A 165 -18.72 -9.78 -25.33
CA PHE A 165 -17.33 -9.81 -25.75
C PHE A 165 -16.48 -10.51 -24.71
N ALA A 166 -15.64 -11.45 -25.16
CA ALA A 166 -14.67 -12.15 -24.33
C ALA A 166 -13.42 -11.28 -24.06
N ASP A 167 -13.62 -10.06 -23.55
CA ASP A 167 -12.54 -9.13 -23.19
C ASP A 167 -12.56 -8.83 -21.67
N PRO A 168 -11.56 -9.29 -20.90
CA PRO A 168 -11.46 -9.03 -19.46
C PRO A 168 -11.31 -7.55 -19.10
N ASN A 169 -10.89 -6.70 -20.04
CA ASN A 169 -10.70 -5.28 -19.84
C ASN A 169 -11.99 -4.47 -20.02
N LEU A 170 -13.07 -5.12 -20.47
CA LEU A 170 -14.36 -4.47 -20.65
C LEU A 170 -15.12 -4.25 -19.34
N ARG A 171 -14.62 -4.77 -18.21
CA ARG A 171 -15.26 -4.60 -16.88
C ARG A 171 -15.60 -3.13 -16.58
N PRO A 172 -16.82 -2.84 -16.12
CA PRO A 172 -17.27 -1.47 -15.94
C PRO A 172 -16.64 -0.79 -14.74
N GLN A 173 -16.49 0.53 -14.85
CA GLN A 173 -16.25 1.36 -13.69
C GLN A 173 -17.52 1.45 -12.82
N ILE A 174 -17.36 1.26 -11.51
CA ILE A 174 -18.43 1.41 -10.53
C ILE A 174 -18.15 2.63 -9.65
N VAL A 175 -19.03 3.63 -9.74
CA VAL A 175 -19.11 4.74 -8.78
C VAL A 175 -20.32 4.64 -7.85
N GLY A 176 -21.22 3.71 -8.15
CA GLY A 176 -22.44 3.40 -7.41
C GLY A 176 -23.37 2.56 -8.25
N VAL A 177 -24.61 2.37 -7.77
CA VAL A 177 -25.71 1.78 -8.54
C VAL A 177 -26.82 2.80 -8.59
N PHE A 178 -27.16 3.22 -9.80
CA PHE A 178 -28.14 4.27 -10.07
C PHE A 178 -29.29 3.72 -10.91
N THR A 179 -30.50 4.18 -10.63
CA THR A 179 -31.72 3.82 -11.37
C THR A 179 -32.61 5.06 -11.51
N GLU A 180 -33.42 5.09 -12.57
CA GLU A 180 -34.53 6.04 -12.72
C GLU A 180 -35.87 5.42 -12.24
N LEU A 181 -35.86 4.14 -11.83
CA LEU A 181 -37.02 3.47 -11.25
C LEU A 181 -37.24 3.93 -9.80
N SER A 182 -38.49 3.90 -9.36
CA SER A 182 -38.88 4.25 -7.99
C SER A 182 -39.88 3.23 -7.41
N GLY A 183 -39.94 3.15 -6.09
CA GLY A 183 -40.85 2.25 -5.37
C GLY A 183 -40.20 0.96 -4.85
N PRO A 184 -41.03 -0.05 -4.52
CA PRO A 184 -40.54 -1.32 -3.96
C PRO A 184 -39.76 -2.12 -5.01
N ALA A 185 -38.68 -2.77 -4.56
CA ALA A 185 -37.87 -3.60 -5.42
C ALA A 185 -38.64 -4.87 -5.86
N PRO A 186 -38.75 -5.16 -7.17
CA PRO A 186 -39.39 -6.37 -7.66
C PRO A 186 -38.55 -7.61 -7.33
N GLN A 187 -39.22 -8.76 -7.15
CA GLN A 187 -38.52 -10.02 -6.88
C GLN A 187 -37.61 -10.41 -8.04
N GLY A 188 -36.39 -10.82 -7.72
CA GLY A 188 -35.39 -11.28 -8.69
C GLY A 188 -34.53 -10.17 -9.31
N LEU A 189 -34.81 -8.89 -9.02
CA LEU A 189 -33.91 -7.79 -9.38
C LEU A 189 -32.73 -7.77 -8.40
N SER A 190 -31.52 -7.97 -8.92
CA SER A 190 -30.31 -7.92 -8.12
C SER A 190 -29.11 -7.49 -8.93
N LEU A 191 -28.21 -6.76 -8.28
CA LEU A 191 -26.83 -6.55 -8.69
C LEU A 191 -25.95 -7.01 -7.54
N SER A 192 -24.97 -7.85 -7.86
CA SER A 192 -23.91 -8.23 -6.96
C SER A 192 -22.56 -7.99 -7.62
N ALA A 193 -21.73 -7.16 -7.00
CA ALA A 193 -20.38 -6.89 -7.45
C ALA A 193 -19.36 -7.23 -6.35
N THR A 194 -18.41 -8.10 -6.67
CA THR A 194 -17.29 -8.43 -5.77
C THR A 194 -16.22 -7.36 -5.92
N ILE A 195 -16.03 -6.56 -4.87
CA ILE A 195 -15.06 -5.47 -4.86
C ILE A 195 -13.65 -6.06 -4.76
N ASP A 196 -12.70 -5.45 -5.46
CA ASP A 196 -11.30 -5.84 -5.36
C ASP A 196 -10.68 -5.34 -4.05
N THR A 197 -10.63 -6.24 -3.06
CA THR A 197 -10.06 -5.97 -1.75
C THR A 197 -8.72 -6.69 -1.52
N ARG A 198 -8.00 -7.04 -2.60
CA ARG A 198 -6.79 -7.91 -2.52
C ARG A 198 -5.71 -7.41 -1.56
N PHE A 199 -5.61 -6.10 -1.35
CA PHE A 199 -4.59 -5.49 -0.51
C PHE A 199 -5.00 -5.36 0.96
N THR A 200 -6.31 -5.41 1.27
CA THR A 200 -6.79 -5.34 2.67
C THR A 200 -6.74 -6.74 3.31
N SER A 201 -5.61 -7.04 3.93
CA SER A 201 -5.34 -8.34 4.51
C SER A 201 -4.66 -8.25 5.87
N LYS A 202 -4.82 -9.30 6.67
CA LYS A 202 -4.16 -9.44 7.97
C LYS A 202 -3.32 -10.72 7.99
N PRO A 203 -2.15 -10.71 8.66
CA PRO A 203 -1.36 -11.92 8.80
C PRO A 203 -2.12 -12.99 9.59
N THR A 204 -2.04 -14.25 9.14
CA THR A 204 -2.50 -15.38 9.96
C THR A 204 -1.63 -15.52 11.21
N ALA A 205 -2.13 -16.23 12.24
CA ALA A 205 -1.32 -16.54 13.43
C ALA A 205 0.00 -17.23 13.06
N LEU A 206 -0.02 -18.14 12.07
CA LEU A 206 1.17 -18.80 11.55
C LEU A 206 2.18 -17.79 10.96
N LYS A 207 1.71 -16.87 10.12
CA LYS A 207 2.56 -15.83 9.54
C LYS A 207 3.14 -14.90 10.61
N LEU A 208 2.33 -14.51 11.58
CA LEU A 208 2.78 -13.66 12.69
C LEU A 208 3.84 -14.36 13.56
N VAL A 209 3.63 -15.63 13.91
CA VAL A 209 4.61 -16.42 14.68
C VAL A 209 5.91 -16.57 13.88
N ALA A 210 5.85 -16.84 12.58
CA ALA A 210 7.05 -16.95 11.75
C ALA A 210 7.83 -15.63 11.68
N ILE A 211 7.14 -14.48 11.58
CA ILE A 211 7.77 -13.15 11.61
C ILE A 211 8.47 -12.92 12.96
N LEU A 212 7.76 -13.12 14.06
CA LEU A 212 8.30 -12.90 15.40
C LEU A 212 9.46 -13.85 15.72
N LEU A 213 9.33 -15.12 15.35
CA LEU A 213 10.39 -16.11 15.49
C LEU A 213 11.61 -15.76 14.63
N GLY A 214 11.39 -15.34 13.38
CA GLY A 214 12.45 -14.90 12.49
C GLY A 214 13.25 -13.73 13.09
N ILE A 215 12.55 -12.69 13.55
CA ILE A 215 13.16 -11.52 14.22
C ILE A 215 13.95 -11.97 15.46
N ALA A 216 13.33 -12.75 16.35
CA ALA A 216 13.97 -13.22 17.58
C ALA A 216 15.21 -14.09 17.28
N ALA A 217 15.12 -14.99 16.30
CA ALA A 217 16.23 -15.85 15.88
C ALA A 217 17.38 -15.04 15.28
N THR A 218 17.10 -14.01 14.47
CA THR A 218 18.11 -13.09 13.95
C THR A 218 18.80 -12.32 15.09
N VAL A 219 18.05 -11.80 16.07
CA VAL A 219 18.63 -11.13 17.24
C VAL A 219 19.54 -12.08 18.03
N VAL A 220 19.08 -13.32 18.29
CA VAL A 220 19.90 -14.33 18.98
C VAL A 220 21.16 -14.67 18.18
N ALA A 221 21.06 -14.81 16.86
CA ALA A 221 22.21 -15.08 15.99
C ALA A 221 23.24 -13.95 16.03
N VAL A 222 22.80 -12.69 15.96
CA VAL A 222 23.68 -11.52 16.05
C VAL A 222 24.33 -11.42 17.44
N LEU A 223 23.59 -11.69 18.51
CA LEU A 223 24.15 -11.70 19.88
C LEU A 223 25.17 -12.83 20.08
N ALA A 224 24.92 -14.00 19.49
CA ALA A 224 25.86 -15.12 19.52
C ALA A 224 27.12 -14.81 18.71
N LEU A 225 26.98 -14.19 17.53
CA LEU A 225 28.10 -13.72 16.72
C LEU A 225 28.92 -12.67 17.48
N TRP A 226 28.26 -11.68 18.09
CA TRP A 226 28.92 -10.69 18.94
C TRP A 226 29.71 -11.32 20.11
N ARG A 227 29.22 -12.42 20.68
CA ARG A 227 29.97 -13.16 21.71
C ARG A 227 31.19 -13.88 21.15
N LEU A 228 31.12 -14.40 19.92
CA LEU A 228 32.27 -15.01 19.25
C LEU A 228 33.33 -13.98 18.91
N ASP A 229 32.95 -12.80 18.41
CA ASP A 229 33.88 -11.71 18.08
C ASP A 229 34.64 -11.22 19.32
N ARG A 230 34.04 -11.32 20.50
CA ARG A 230 34.70 -10.97 21.78
C ARG A 230 35.80 -11.95 22.19
N LEU A 231 35.93 -13.10 21.54
CA LEU A 231 37.00 -14.07 21.80
C LEU A 231 38.36 -13.58 21.28
N ASP A 232 38.39 -12.66 20.32
CA ASP A 232 39.60 -12.04 19.78
C ASP A 232 40.34 -11.15 20.80
N GLY A 233 39.85 -11.08 22.05
CA GLY A 233 40.47 -10.33 23.16
C GLY A 233 40.32 -8.80 23.04
N ARG A 234 39.82 -8.30 21.91
CA ARG A 234 39.53 -6.88 21.68
C ARG A 234 38.28 -6.49 22.46
N ARG A 235 38.47 -5.86 23.62
CA ARG A 235 37.36 -5.29 24.40
C ARG A 235 37.05 -3.88 23.91
N MET A 236 35.77 -3.57 23.83
CA MET A 236 35.30 -2.19 23.67
C MET A 236 35.73 -1.41 24.92
N HIS A 237 36.78 -0.60 24.81
CA HIS A 237 37.29 0.17 25.95
C HIS A 237 36.36 1.33 26.32
N HIS A 238 35.65 1.92 25.35
CA HIS A 238 34.67 2.99 25.57
C HIS A 238 33.47 2.84 24.61
N LEU A 239 32.25 2.90 25.16
CA LEU A 239 30.99 2.92 24.38
C LEU A 239 30.85 4.20 23.54
N ILE A 240 31.32 5.31 24.08
CA ILE A 240 31.34 6.61 23.41
C ILE A 240 32.80 7.09 23.45
N PRO A 241 33.53 7.07 22.33
CA PRO A 241 34.92 7.50 22.30
C PRO A 241 35.03 8.98 22.70
N SER A 242 36.17 9.39 23.27
CA SER A 242 36.38 10.76 23.80
C SER A 242 36.06 11.87 22.80
N ARG A 243 36.22 11.60 21.49
CA ARG A 243 35.86 12.49 20.37
C ARG A 243 34.38 12.86 20.28
N TRP A 244 33.48 12.04 20.84
CA TRP A 244 32.05 12.37 20.89
C TRP A 244 31.71 13.38 21.99
N ARG A 245 32.62 13.58 22.96
CA ARG A 245 32.43 14.52 24.08
C ARG A 245 32.87 15.94 23.76
N THR A 246 33.58 16.15 22.65
CA THR A 246 33.99 17.49 22.23
C THR A 246 32.90 18.12 21.36
N PHE A 247 32.55 19.36 21.68
CA PHE A 247 31.61 20.18 20.92
C PHE A 247 32.38 21.35 20.30
N SER A 248 32.34 21.47 18.99
CA SER A 248 33.07 22.49 18.24
C SER A 248 32.16 23.64 17.79
N ALA A 249 32.74 24.76 17.38
CA ALA A 249 31.98 25.86 16.78
C ALA A 249 31.27 25.44 15.48
N VAL A 250 31.84 24.49 14.73
CA VAL A 250 31.20 23.95 13.50
C VAL A 250 29.95 23.16 13.85
N ASP A 251 29.96 22.39 14.94
CA ASP A 251 28.77 21.68 15.42
C ASP A 251 27.63 22.66 15.74
N VAL A 252 27.92 23.78 16.42
CA VAL A 252 26.94 24.83 16.71
C VAL A 252 26.32 25.37 15.43
N VAL A 253 27.15 25.66 14.42
CA VAL A 253 26.68 26.24 13.16
C VAL A 253 25.84 25.25 12.36
N VAL A 254 26.29 23.99 12.21
CA VAL A 254 25.57 22.98 11.44
C VAL A 254 24.25 22.60 12.11
N VAL A 255 24.27 22.32 13.42
CA VAL A 255 23.04 21.97 14.17
C VAL A 255 22.11 23.17 14.25
N GLY A 256 22.63 24.38 14.49
CA GLY A 256 21.84 25.60 14.50
C GLY A 256 21.20 25.90 13.15
N ALA A 257 21.92 25.67 12.06
CA ALA A 257 21.40 25.82 10.70
C ALA A 257 20.29 24.78 10.40
N PHE A 258 20.44 23.52 10.84
CA PHE A 258 19.37 22.52 10.71
C PHE A 258 18.12 22.91 11.50
N LEU A 259 18.27 23.35 12.75
CA LEU A 259 17.14 23.77 13.59
C LEU A 259 16.44 25.00 13.01
N LEU A 260 17.19 25.99 12.54
CA LEU A 260 16.63 27.16 11.89
C LEU A 260 15.90 26.77 10.61
N TRP A 261 16.53 25.99 9.74
CA TRP A 261 15.94 25.55 8.48
C TRP A 261 14.73 24.63 8.66
N HIS A 262 14.68 23.83 9.73
CA HIS A 262 13.49 23.06 10.08
C HIS A 262 12.27 23.95 10.32
N ILE A 263 12.48 25.14 10.89
CA ILE A 263 11.39 26.07 11.21
C ILE A 263 11.02 26.93 10.00
N ILE A 264 12.00 27.54 9.33
CA ILE A 264 11.76 28.55 8.28
C ILE A 264 12.00 28.07 6.85
N GLY A 265 12.62 26.89 6.69
CA GLY A 265 13.07 26.37 5.40
C GLY A 265 11.95 25.84 4.54
N ALA A 266 12.20 25.79 3.24
CA ALA A 266 11.28 25.24 2.26
C ALA A 266 11.14 23.72 2.40
N ASN A 267 9.95 23.22 2.08
CA ASN A 267 9.61 21.79 2.10
C ASN A 267 9.84 21.13 0.73
N SER A 268 9.85 19.80 0.71
CA SER A 268 9.88 19.04 -0.54
C SER A 268 8.52 19.05 -1.26
N SER A 269 8.53 18.76 -2.56
CA SER A 269 7.32 18.80 -3.41
C SER A 269 6.28 17.75 -3.02
N ASP A 270 6.73 16.60 -2.53
CA ASP A 270 5.89 15.41 -2.35
C ASP A 270 5.42 15.23 -0.90
N ASP A 271 5.68 16.21 -0.02
CA ASP A 271 5.32 16.13 1.40
C ASP A 271 3.81 15.95 1.57
N GLY A 272 3.01 16.70 0.81
CA GLY A 272 1.55 16.54 0.81
C GLY A 272 1.10 15.16 0.31
N TYR A 273 1.83 14.58 -0.64
CA TYR A 273 1.53 13.26 -1.19
C TYR A 273 1.69 12.18 -0.13
N GLN A 274 2.85 12.18 0.54
CA GLN A 274 3.17 11.18 1.56
C GLN A 274 2.37 11.36 2.85
N LEU A 275 2.13 12.62 3.25
CA LEU A 275 1.31 12.91 4.42
C LEU A 275 -0.13 12.39 4.25
N GLN A 276 -0.72 12.56 3.06
CA GLN A 276 -2.07 12.04 2.82
C GLN A 276 -2.11 10.52 2.81
N MET A 277 -1.12 9.86 2.19
CA MET A 277 -1.01 8.39 2.27
C MET A 277 -0.90 7.91 3.72
N ALA A 278 -0.06 8.54 4.54
CA ALA A 278 0.12 8.20 5.94
C ALA A 278 -1.16 8.41 6.77
N ARG A 279 -1.92 9.48 6.52
CA ARG A 279 -3.18 9.77 7.23
C ARG A 279 -4.29 8.76 6.93
N VAL A 280 -4.39 8.28 5.70
CA VAL A 280 -5.46 7.34 5.29
C VAL A 280 -5.11 5.87 5.55
N ALA A 281 -3.83 5.53 5.71
CA ALA A 281 -3.35 4.16 5.82
C ALA A 281 -4.00 3.37 6.98
N ASP A 282 -4.18 4.00 8.16
CA ASP A 282 -4.79 3.35 9.32
C ASP A 282 -6.25 2.92 9.05
N HIS A 283 -7.02 3.81 8.39
CA HIS A 283 -8.40 3.50 8.02
C HIS A 283 -8.50 2.51 6.85
N ALA A 284 -7.59 2.61 5.87
CA ALA A 284 -7.54 1.68 4.74
C ALA A 284 -7.10 0.26 5.16
N GLY A 285 -6.32 0.15 6.25
CA GLY A 285 -5.74 -1.09 6.75
C GLY A 285 -4.50 -1.57 5.98
N TYR A 286 -3.97 -0.74 5.07
CA TYR A 286 -2.74 -0.97 4.31
C TYR A 286 -2.20 0.37 3.74
N MET A 287 -0.92 0.42 3.35
CA MET A 287 -0.29 1.64 2.85
C MET A 287 -0.55 1.84 1.34
N SER A 288 -1.75 2.29 1.00
CA SER A 288 -2.15 2.55 -0.39
C SER A 288 -1.42 3.76 -0.98
N ASN A 289 -1.02 3.67 -2.25
CA ASN A 289 -0.79 4.86 -3.05
C ASN A 289 -2.15 5.56 -3.31
N TYR A 290 -2.41 6.63 -2.57
CA TYR A 290 -3.74 7.25 -2.54
C TYR A 290 -4.12 7.96 -3.84
N PHE A 291 -3.14 8.51 -4.56
CA PHE A 291 -3.40 9.38 -5.71
C PHE A 291 -3.28 8.66 -7.06
N ARG A 292 -2.62 7.50 -7.12
CA ARG A 292 -2.28 6.84 -8.38
C ARG A 292 -2.36 5.32 -8.27
N TRP A 293 -2.31 4.66 -9.43
CA TRP A 293 -2.20 3.21 -9.55
C TRP A 293 -3.31 2.41 -8.87
N PHE A 294 -4.54 2.92 -8.95
CA PHE A 294 -5.76 2.20 -8.55
C PHE A 294 -5.75 1.72 -7.09
N GLY A 295 -5.06 2.45 -6.20
CA GLY A 295 -4.94 2.10 -4.77
C GLY A 295 -3.93 1.00 -4.48
N SER A 296 -3.04 0.66 -5.42
CA SER A 296 -1.96 -0.29 -5.19
C SER A 296 -1.03 0.17 -4.04
N PRO A 297 -0.55 -0.75 -3.18
CA PRO A 297 0.30 -0.39 -2.04
C PRO A 297 1.73 -0.01 -2.43
N GLU A 298 2.37 0.80 -1.58
CA GLU A 298 3.81 1.10 -1.60
C GLU A 298 4.63 0.15 -0.71
N ASP A 299 4.05 -0.95 -0.26
CA ASP A 299 4.60 -1.83 0.79
C ASP A 299 6.01 -2.41 0.53
N PRO A 300 6.51 -2.62 -0.71
CA PRO A 300 7.91 -3.04 -0.91
C PRO A 300 8.95 -2.04 -0.37
N PHE A 301 8.60 -0.74 -0.33
CA PHE A 301 9.50 0.34 0.10
C PHE A 301 8.91 1.22 1.24
N GLY A 302 7.64 1.02 1.59
CA GLY A 302 6.84 1.93 2.42
C GLY A 302 6.91 1.72 3.94
N TRP A 303 7.88 0.97 4.47
CA TRP A 303 7.99 0.76 5.92
C TRP A 303 8.10 2.09 6.69
N TYR A 304 8.80 3.08 6.11
CA TYR A 304 8.95 4.41 6.71
C TYR A 304 7.63 5.18 6.75
N TYR A 305 6.74 5.00 5.76
CA TYR A 305 5.43 5.64 5.75
C TYR A 305 4.52 5.11 6.86
N ASN A 306 4.71 3.86 7.29
CA ASN A 306 4.01 3.32 8.45
C ASN A 306 4.47 3.99 9.76
N LEU A 307 5.74 4.39 9.88
CA LEU A 307 6.20 5.23 10.99
C LEU A 307 5.53 6.61 10.95
N LEU A 308 5.43 7.22 9.77
CA LEU A 308 4.71 8.50 9.62
C LEU A 308 3.23 8.36 9.97
N ALA A 309 2.58 7.26 9.57
CA ALA A 309 1.20 6.96 9.96
C ALA A 309 1.04 6.82 11.48
N LEU A 310 2.05 6.29 12.18
CA LEU A 310 2.04 6.29 13.65
C LEU A 310 2.19 7.70 14.24
N MET A 311 3.00 8.55 13.60
CA MET A 311 3.23 9.93 14.05
C MET A 311 2.01 10.84 13.88
N THR A 312 1.17 10.59 12.86
CA THR A 312 -0.06 11.37 12.62
C THR A 312 -1.10 11.22 13.73
N HIS A 313 -1.05 10.15 14.54
CA HIS A 313 -1.91 10.02 15.72
C HIS A 313 -1.62 11.07 16.81
N ILE A 314 -0.41 11.62 16.85
CA ILE A 314 -0.03 12.66 17.83
C ILE A 314 -0.33 14.04 17.24
N SER A 315 0.23 14.33 16.06
CA SER A 315 -0.01 15.58 15.34
C SER A 315 0.31 15.40 13.88
N ASP A 316 -0.36 16.16 13.03
CA ASP A 316 -0.14 16.21 11.60
C ASP A 316 0.53 17.54 11.17
N ALA A 317 1.04 18.31 12.14
CA ALA A 317 1.74 19.56 11.92
C ALA A 317 3.09 19.34 11.23
N SER A 318 3.44 20.25 10.31
CA SER A 318 4.66 20.13 9.49
C SER A 318 5.95 20.06 10.32
N ILE A 319 6.02 20.77 11.47
CA ILE A 319 7.20 20.74 12.37
C ILE A 319 7.37 19.37 13.03
N TRP A 320 6.26 18.69 13.33
CA TRP A 320 6.27 17.36 13.95
C TRP A 320 6.58 16.27 12.93
N MET A 321 5.90 16.30 11.79
CA MET A 321 6.04 15.26 10.77
C MET A 321 7.44 15.21 10.15
N ARG A 322 8.14 16.35 10.06
CA ARG A 322 9.52 16.45 9.55
C ARG A 322 10.59 16.18 10.63
N LEU A 323 10.20 15.86 11.86
CA LEU A 323 11.14 15.59 12.94
C LEU A 323 12.13 14.44 12.64
N PRO A 324 11.74 13.33 11.96
CA PRO A 324 12.68 12.28 11.60
C PRO A 324 13.81 12.78 10.69
N ASP A 325 13.50 13.65 9.72
CA ASP A 325 14.50 14.26 8.82
C ASP A 325 15.50 15.10 9.61
N LEU A 326 15.02 15.94 10.54
CA LEU A 326 15.89 16.74 11.41
C LEU A 326 16.84 15.85 12.23
N LEU A 327 16.32 14.78 12.83
CA LEU A 327 17.13 13.83 13.60
C LEU A 327 18.16 13.11 12.71
N CYS A 328 17.75 12.68 11.51
CA CYS A 328 18.65 12.09 10.53
C CYS A 328 19.75 13.06 10.09
N GLY A 329 19.45 14.33 9.86
CA GLY A 329 20.43 15.35 9.51
C GLY A 329 21.48 15.56 10.61
N ILE A 330 21.04 15.61 11.88
CA ILE A 330 21.92 15.70 13.04
C ILE A 330 22.79 14.44 13.16
N VAL A 331 22.20 13.24 13.07
CA VAL A 331 22.95 11.97 13.14
C VAL A 331 23.96 11.87 11.99
N CYS A 332 23.58 12.26 10.78
CA CYS A 332 24.47 12.30 9.63
C CYS A 332 25.68 13.22 9.88
N TRP A 333 25.47 14.41 10.46
CA TRP A 333 26.56 15.30 10.84
C TRP A 333 27.45 14.69 11.93
N LEU A 334 26.87 14.06 12.96
CA LEU A 334 27.63 13.41 14.02
C LEU A 334 28.50 12.26 13.48
N LEU A 335 27.96 11.40 12.62
CA LEU A 335 28.70 10.31 11.97
C LEU A 335 29.82 10.86 11.06
N LEU A 336 29.51 11.86 10.24
CA LEU A 336 30.49 12.47 9.34
C LEU A 336 31.66 13.09 10.13
N SER A 337 31.36 13.91 11.13
CA SER A 337 32.35 14.64 11.91
C SER A 337 33.20 13.75 12.83
N ARG A 338 32.58 12.74 13.47
CA ARG A 338 33.22 11.97 14.56
C ARG A 338 33.70 10.59 14.14
N GLU A 339 33.17 10.01 13.07
CA GLU A 339 33.53 8.65 12.62
C GLU A 339 34.18 8.66 11.23
N VAL A 340 33.62 9.36 10.25
CA VAL A 340 34.13 9.34 8.87
C VAL A 340 35.41 10.17 8.72
N LEU A 341 35.37 11.47 9.06
CA LEU A 341 36.54 12.34 8.90
C LEU A 341 37.79 11.81 9.61
N PRO A 342 37.69 11.22 10.83
CA PRO A 342 38.85 10.63 11.48
C PRO A 342 39.45 9.41 10.79
N ARG A 343 38.65 8.65 10.05
CA ARG A 343 39.12 7.46 9.31
C ARG A 343 39.82 7.81 8.01
N LEU A 344 39.58 9.00 7.46
CA LEU A 344 40.23 9.49 6.24
C LEU A 344 41.69 9.89 6.44
N GLY A 345 42.14 10.07 7.69
CA GLY A 345 43.54 10.24 8.04
C GLY A 345 43.84 11.45 8.93
N PRO A 346 45.04 11.50 9.53
CA PRO A 346 45.39 12.52 10.53
C PRO A 346 45.45 13.94 9.94
N ALA A 347 45.78 14.08 8.65
CA ALA A 347 45.81 15.39 7.97
C ALA A 347 44.41 16.03 7.87
N VAL A 348 43.37 15.21 7.69
CA VAL A 348 41.98 15.68 7.58
C VAL A 348 41.45 16.11 8.95
N ILE A 349 41.74 15.35 10.00
CA ILE A 349 41.34 15.69 11.38
C ILE A 349 41.97 17.01 11.85
N ALA A 350 43.25 17.21 11.55
CA ALA A 350 43.97 18.42 11.96
C ALA A 350 43.49 19.67 11.20
N SER A 351 42.88 19.51 10.03
CA SER A 351 42.46 20.61 9.15
C SER A 351 41.07 21.13 9.52
N ARG A 352 41.02 22.30 10.17
CA ARG A 352 39.76 23.03 10.43
C ARG A 352 38.99 23.38 9.15
N PRO A 353 39.64 23.82 8.04
CA PRO A 353 38.94 24.06 6.78
C PRO A 353 38.23 22.82 6.23
N ALA A 354 38.81 21.63 6.40
CA ALA A 354 38.17 20.39 5.94
C ALA A 354 36.86 20.10 6.70
N LEU A 355 36.84 20.33 8.02
CA LEU A 355 35.64 20.17 8.85
C LEU A 355 34.55 21.18 8.46
N TRP A 356 34.93 22.44 8.20
CA TRP A 356 34.00 23.47 7.72
C TRP A 356 33.43 23.14 6.36
N ALA A 357 34.27 22.73 5.41
CA ALA A 357 33.84 22.33 4.07
C ALA A 357 32.86 21.16 4.14
N ALA A 358 33.15 20.13 4.93
CA ALA A 358 32.25 18.99 5.12
C ALA A 358 30.89 19.41 5.68
N GLY A 359 30.86 20.28 6.69
CA GLY A 359 29.62 20.80 7.26
C GLY A 359 28.80 21.66 6.31
N MET A 360 29.45 22.57 5.59
CA MET A 360 28.77 23.47 4.65
C MET A 360 28.25 22.71 3.42
N VAL A 361 29.01 21.74 2.90
CA VAL A 361 28.54 20.89 1.79
C VAL A 361 27.37 20.02 2.22
N LEU A 362 27.40 19.47 3.44
CA LEU A 362 26.26 18.74 4.00
C LEU A 362 25.02 19.62 4.06
N LEU A 363 25.12 20.84 4.60
CA LEU A 363 24.00 21.78 4.64
C LEU A 363 23.49 22.15 3.25
N ALA A 364 24.40 22.45 2.31
CA ALA A 364 24.05 22.81 0.94
C ALA A 364 23.32 21.68 0.21
N ALA A 365 23.67 20.42 0.48
CA ALA A 365 22.97 19.26 -0.07
C ALA A 365 21.66 18.95 0.66
N TRP A 366 21.61 19.16 1.98
CA TRP A 366 20.46 18.77 2.80
C TRP A 366 19.31 19.76 2.73
N MET A 367 19.59 21.07 2.85
CA MET A 367 18.57 22.12 2.90
C MET A 367 17.57 22.10 1.73
N PRO A 368 17.97 21.92 0.46
CA PRO A 368 17.02 21.94 -0.65
C PRO A 368 16.25 20.61 -0.86
N PHE A 369 16.79 19.47 -0.44
CA PHE A 369 16.24 18.15 -0.81
C PHE A 369 15.69 17.35 0.37
N ASN A 370 16.39 17.37 1.52
CA ASN A 370 16.12 16.50 2.67
C ASN A 370 15.38 17.22 3.80
N ASN A 371 14.58 18.24 3.47
CA ASN A 371 13.72 18.93 4.43
C ASN A 371 12.26 18.64 4.09
N GLY A 372 11.80 17.42 4.35
CA GLY A 372 10.44 17.04 3.99
C GLY A 372 10.00 15.72 4.61
N LEU A 373 9.22 14.95 3.85
CA LEU A 373 8.82 13.59 4.22
C LEU A 373 9.45 12.53 3.32
N ARG A 374 10.07 12.94 2.21
CA ARG A 374 10.77 12.00 1.34
C ARG A 374 11.88 11.26 2.09
N PRO A 375 12.03 9.94 1.90
CA PRO A 375 12.98 9.13 2.66
C PRO A 375 14.47 9.38 2.30
N GLU A 376 14.79 10.45 1.58
CA GLU A 376 16.14 10.75 1.09
C GLU A 376 17.12 11.03 2.24
N GLY A 377 16.67 11.75 3.27
CA GLY A 377 17.49 12.00 4.47
C GLY A 377 17.81 10.71 5.24
N GLN A 378 16.86 9.79 5.32
CA GLN A 378 16.98 8.49 5.96
C GLN A 378 17.92 7.60 5.14
N ILE A 379 17.79 7.59 3.81
CA ILE A 379 18.69 6.85 2.91
C ILE A 379 20.11 7.39 3.02
N ALA A 380 20.30 8.72 3.00
CA ALA A 380 21.61 9.34 3.18
C ALA A 380 22.24 8.90 4.51
N THR A 381 21.47 8.97 5.61
CA THR A 381 21.94 8.52 6.94
C THR A 381 22.28 7.03 6.94
N GLY A 382 21.44 6.21 6.31
CA GLY A 382 21.64 4.76 6.16
C GLY A 382 22.86 4.40 5.31
N ALA A 383 23.25 5.23 4.34
CA ALA A 383 24.44 5.02 3.53
C ALA A 383 25.74 5.27 4.32
N TRP A 384 25.74 6.20 5.28
CA TRP A 384 26.90 6.51 6.12
C TRP A 384 27.11 5.49 7.26
N SER A 385 26.05 4.83 7.73
CA SER A 385 26.14 3.91 8.88
C SER A 385 27.02 2.67 8.65
N PRO A 386 27.06 2.02 7.47
CA PRO A 386 27.96 0.90 7.19
C PRO A 386 29.42 1.32 6.93
N THR A 387 29.65 2.59 6.58
CA THR A 387 31.01 3.14 6.38
C THR A 387 31.70 3.47 7.70
N CYS A 388 30.91 3.67 8.75
CA CYS A 388 31.31 3.78 10.15
C CYS A 388 31.31 2.39 10.80
#